data_AF-A0A4Q3RZ43-F1
#
_entry.id   AF-A0A4Q3RZ43-F1
#
_cell.length_a   1.000
_cell.length_b   1.000
_cell.length_c   1.000
_cell.angle_alpha   90.00
_cell.angle_beta   90.00
_cell.angle_gamma   90.00
#
_symmetry.space_group_name_H-M   'P 1'
#
loop_
_entity.id
_entity.type
_entity.pdbx_description
1 polymer ?
#
loop_
_entity_poly.entity_id
_entity_poly.type
_entity_poly.pdbx_seq_one_letter_code
_entity_poly.pdbx_strand_id
1 'polypeptide(L)' 'TRPALGNAITYVDVSPKIGAAVNSQLLKNGTSGELVWMNEIPRKWNEKNYLYPIPLNDLQRNPNLKQNPGWE' A
#
# COMPACT_ATOMS: atom_id res chain seq x y z
N THR A 1 26.95 6.94 -17.54
CA THR A 1 27.46 6.71 -16.17
C THR A 1 26.73 7.66 -15.23
N ARG A 2 26.35 7.20 -14.03
CA ARG A 2 25.77 8.08 -12.99
C ARG A 2 26.79 9.18 -12.66
N PRO A 3 26.43 10.48 -12.71
CA PRO A 3 27.35 11.56 -12.38
C PRO A 3 27.87 11.43 -10.94
N ALA A 4 29.12 11.83 -10.70
CA ALA A 4 29.65 11.95 -9.35
C ALA A 4 29.02 13.16 -8.67
N LEU A 5 28.34 12.93 -7.56
CA LEU A 5 27.69 13.98 -6.77
C LEU A 5 28.52 14.29 -5.53
N GLY A 6 28.60 15.57 -5.17
CA GLY A 6 29.01 15.96 -3.81
C GLY A 6 27.97 15.50 -2.78
N ASN A 7 28.37 15.46 -1.51
CA ASN A 7 27.65 14.86 -0.37
C ASN A 7 26.20 15.33 -0.11
N ALA A 8 25.67 16.28 -0.90
CA ALA A 8 24.37 16.94 -0.67
C ALA A 8 23.25 16.52 -1.65
N ILE A 9 23.50 15.59 -2.59
CA ILE A 9 22.49 15.17 -3.57
C ILE A 9 22.24 13.66 -3.43
N THR A 10 20.97 13.30 -3.32
CA THR A 10 20.50 11.91 -3.33
C THR A 10 19.73 11.66 -4.62
N TYR A 11 20.10 10.65 -5.38
CA TYR A 11 19.32 10.19 -6.53
C TYR A 11 18.21 9.24 -6.07
N VAL A 12 17.03 9.37 -6.67
CA VAL A 12 15.97 8.36 -6.60
C VAL A 12 16.02 7.54 -7.88
N ASP A 13 16.19 6.22 -7.75
CA ASP A 13 16.13 5.32 -8.89
C ASP A 13 14.67 5.04 -9.24
N VAL A 14 14.27 5.45 -10.44
CA VAL A 14 12.91 5.27 -10.98
C VAL A 14 12.86 4.27 -12.14
N SER A 15 13.88 3.41 -12.26
CA SER A 15 13.91 2.32 -13.24
C SER A 15 12.75 1.34 -13.00
N PRO A 16 12.16 0.70 -14.03
CA PRO A 16 11.01 -0.21 -13.85
C PRO A 16 11.25 -1.37 -12.88
N LYS A 17 12.52 -1.78 -12.70
CA LYS A 17 12.95 -2.84 -11.80
C LYS A 17 14.20 -2.45 -11.04
N ILE A 18 14.31 -2.94 -9.81
CA ILE A 18 15.54 -2.91 -9.02
C ILE A 18 15.98 -4.37 -8.84
N GLY A 19 17.01 -4.77 -9.58
CA GLY A 19 17.37 -6.18 -9.73
C GLY A 19 16.22 -6.99 -10.33
N ALA A 20 15.76 -8.02 -9.62
CA ALA A 20 14.63 -8.85 -10.06
C ALA A 20 13.26 -8.30 -9.63
N ALA A 21 13.20 -7.37 -8.68
CA ALA A 21 11.96 -6.84 -8.12
C ALA A 21 11.39 -5.70 -8.97
N VAL A 22 10.05 -5.56 -8.99
CA VAL A 22 9.39 -4.37 -9.54
C VAL A 22 9.71 -3.19 -8.62
N ASN A 23 10.06 -2.05 -9.21
CA ASN A 23 10.35 -0.86 -8.43
C ASN A 23 9.05 -0.21 -7.95
N SER A 24 8.90 -0.05 -6.64
CA SER A 24 7.75 0.62 -6.01
C SER A 24 7.81 2.14 -6.11
N GLN A 25 8.92 2.72 -6.59
CA GLN A 25 9.15 4.15 -6.70
C GLN A 25 9.28 4.54 -8.17
N LEU A 26 8.17 4.91 -8.80
CA LEU A 26 8.13 5.25 -10.23
C LEU A 26 7.58 6.66 -10.43
N LEU A 27 7.84 7.26 -11.58
CA LEU A 27 7.21 8.52 -11.96
C LEU A 27 5.87 8.25 -12.65
N LYS A 28 4.89 9.12 -12.39
CA LYS A 28 3.52 8.99 -12.94
C LYS A 28 3.49 8.82 -14.46
N ASN A 29 4.38 9.51 -15.18
CA ASN A 29 4.47 9.46 -16.65
C ASN A 29 5.71 8.68 -17.14
N GLY A 30 6.21 7.73 -16.34
CA GLY A 30 7.39 6.92 -16.67
C GLY A 30 8.71 7.64 -16.45
N THR A 31 8.96 8.73 -17.17
CA THR A 31 10.21 9.52 -17.06
C THR A 31 9.99 10.96 -16.58
N SER A 32 8.76 11.34 -16.25
CA SER A 32 8.42 12.68 -15.74
C SER A 32 7.18 12.67 -14.83
N GLY A 33 6.96 13.78 -14.13
CA GLY A 33 5.81 13.96 -13.24
C GLY A 33 6.12 13.66 -11.78
N GLU A 34 5.07 13.41 -11.01
CA GLU A 34 5.16 13.10 -9.57
C GLU A 34 5.66 11.68 -9.30
N LEU A 35 6.29 11.50 -8.14
CA LEU A 35 6.73 10.21 -7.65
C LEU A 35 5.53 9.46 -7.06
N VAL A 36 5.24 8.28 -7.61
CA VAL A 36 4.16 7.40 -7.18
C VAL A 36 4.73 6.18 -6.45
N TRP A 37 4.07 5.79 -5.37
CA TRP A 37 4.53 4.74 -4.46
C TRP A 37 3.65 3.48 -4.52
N MET A 38 4.29 2.31 -4.57
CA MET A 38 3.66 0.99 -4.40
C MET A 38 2.46 0.72 -5.34
N ASN A 39 2.49 1.27 -6.56
CA ASN A 39 1.42 1.07 -7.54
C ASN A 39 1.34 -0.37 -8.09
N GLU A 40 2.40 -1.16 -7.92
CA GLU A 40 2.42 -2.58 -8.24
C GLU A 40 1.54 -3.42 -7.32
N ILE A 41 1.15 -2.88 -6.15
CA ILE A 41 0.27 -3.54 -5.19
C ILE A 41 -1.15 -3.00 -5.40
N PRO A 42 -2.07 -3.79 -5.99
CA PRO A 42 -3.44 -3.33 -6.19
C PRO A 42 -4.14 -3.20 -4.83
N ARG A 43 -4.72 -2.02 -4.60
CA ARG A 43 -5.60 -1.81 -3.44
C ARG A 43 -6.85 -2.66 -3.63
N LYS A 44 -7.20 -3.42 -2.60
CA LYS A 44 -8.41 -4.25 -2.57
C LYS A 44 -9.36 -3.71 -1.52
N TRP A 45 -10.61 -3.54 -1.90
CA TRP A 45 -11.71 -3.25 -1.01
C TRP A 45 -12.68 -4.42 -1.06
N ASN A 46 -12.90 -5.07 0.07
CA ASN A 46 -13.84 -6.19 0.16
C ASN A 46 -15.13 -5.70 0.83
N GLU A 47 -16.24 -6.41 0.63
CA GLU A 47 -17.53 -6.06 1.24
C GLU A 47 -17.45 -5.88 2.77
N LYS A 48 -16.65 -6.69 3.46
CA LYS A 48 -16.45 -6.55 4.91
C LYS A 48 -15.88 -5.19 5.32
N ASN A 49 -15.11 -4.54 4.46
CA ASN A 49 -14.45 -3.26 4.76
C ASN A 49 -15.45 -2.10 4.94
N TYR A 50 -16.73 -2.27 4.59
CA TYR A 50 -17.77 -1.29 4.86
C TYR A 50 -18.09 -1.12 6.36
N LEU A 51 -17.83 -2.13 7.18
CA LEU A 51 -18.07 -2.11 8.62
C LEU A 51 -16.82 -2.54 9.38
N TYR A 52 -16.65 -2.06 10.61
CA TYR A 52 -15.60 -2.58 11.51
C TYR A 52 -16.04 -3.89 12.17
N PRO A 53 -15.10 -4.77 12.57
CA PRO A 53 -15.44 -5.92 13.39
C PRO A 53 -15.98 -5.45 14.75
N ILE A 54 -17.06 -6.07 15.20
CA ILE A 54 -17.60 -5.89 16.55
C ILE A 54 -16.60 -6.50 17.55
N PRO A 55 -16.23 -5.78 18.63
CA PRO A 55 -15.32 -6.30 19.64
C PRO A 55 -15.84 -7.59 20.30
N LEU A 56 -14.92 -8.52 20.58
CA LEU A 56 -15.27 -9.81 21.18
C LEU A 56 -16.03 -9.68 22.51
N ASN A 57 -15.66 -8.70 23.34
CA ASN A 57 -16.34 -8.46 24.62
C ASN A 57 -17.82 -8.10 24.45
N ASP A 58 -18.19 -7.41 23.37
CA ASP A 58 -19.57 -7.04 23.09
C ASP A 58 -20.39 -8.24 22.63
N LEU A 59 -19.78 -9.13 21.83
CA LEU A 59 -20.37 -10.41 21.42
C LEU A 59 -20.60 -11.34 22.62
N GLN A 60 -19.64 -11.42 23.54
CA GLN A 60 -19.77 -12.25 24.75
C GLN A 60 -20.84 -11.72 25.71
N ARG A 61 -20.94 -10.39 25.84
CA ARG A 61 -21.90 -9.74 26.74
C ARG A 61 -23.34 -9.85 26.24
N ASN A 62 -23.56 -9.88 24.92
CA ASN A 62 -24.87 -10.03 24.33
C ASN A 62 -24.89 -11.23 23.37
N PRO A 63 -25.32 -12.42 23.83
CA PRO A 63 -25.40 -13.62 22.98
C PRO A 63 -26.32 -13.51 21.76
N ASN A 64 -27.22 -12.52 21.72
CA ASN A 64 -28.07 -12.25 20.54
C ASN A 64 -27.39 -11.37 19.49
N LEU A 65 -26.26 -10.72 19.83
CA LEU A 65 -25.47 -9.90 18.92
C LEU A 65 -24.59 -10.79 18.04
N LYS A 66 -24.73 -10.65 16.72
CA LYS A 66 -23.90 -11.36 15.73
C LYS A 66 -22.86 -10.40 15.16
N GLN A 67 -21.76 -10.97 14.67
CA GLN A 67 -20.70 -10.22 14.01
C GLN A 67 -21.18 -9.62 12.67
N ASN A 68 -20.53 -8.53 12.24
CA ASN A 68 -20.73 -7.93 10.93
C ASN A 68 -20.26 -8.88 9.81
N PRO A 69 -20.95 -8.94 8.66
CA PRO A 69 -20.62 -9.87 7.58
C PRO A 69 -19.16 -9.79 7.12
N GLY A 70 -18.50 -10.95 7.04
CA GLY A 70 -17.10 -11.11 6.62
C GLY A 70 -16.06 -10.84 7.71
N TRP A 71 -16.50 -10.54 8.95
CA TRP A 71 -15.65 -10.40 10.14
C TRP A 71 -15.82 -11.55 11.14
N GLU A 72 -16.60 -12.58 10.81
CA GLU A 72 -16.81 -13.77 11.63
C GLU A 72 -15.50 -14.52 11.94
#